data_AF-A0A179DBZ0-F1
#
_entry.id   AF-A0A179DBZ0-F1
#
_cell.length_a   1.000
_cell.length_b   1.000
_cell.length_c   1.000
_cell.angle_alpha   90.00
_cell.angle_beta   90.00
_cell.angle_gamma   90.00
#
_symmetry.space_group_name_H-M   'P 1'
#
loop_
_entity.id
_entity.type
_entity.pdbx_description
1 polymer ?
#
loop_
_entity_poly.entity_id
_entity_poly.type
_entity_poly.pdbx_seq_one_letter_code
_entity_poly.pdbx_strand_id
1 'polypeptide(L)' 'MKIISKPYIIFFFVVLFISPIIGMGLMKEEFTATFAARALFTATLATVLFFMFSRRMNTKK' A
#
# COMPACT_ATOMS: atom_id res chain seq x y z
N MET A 1 1.05 -22.31 -1.89
CA MET A 1 0.84 -21.02 -1.17
C MET A 1 0.31 -19.98 -2.16
N LYS A 2 -0.98 -19.64 -2.12
CA LYS A 2 -1.52 -18.50 -2.90
C LYS A 2 -1.17 -17.21 -2.16
N ILE A 3 0.03 -16.69 -2.40
CA ILE A 3 0.49 -15.38 -1.86
C ILE A 3 -0.40 -14.25 -2.41
N ILE A 4 -0.97 -14.43 -3.60
CA ILE A 4 -1.95 -13.54 -4.20
C ILE A 4 -3.35 -13.95 -3.71
N SER A 5 -3.69 -13.58 -2.48
CA SER A 5 -5.09 -13.55 -2.06
C SER A 5 -5.70 -12.19 -2.39
N LYS A 6 -6.90 -12.22 -2.99
CA LYS A 6 -7.73 -11.06 -3.37
C LYS A 6 -7.67 -9.88 -2.38
N PRO A 7 -7.74 -10.06 -1.03
CA PRO A 7 -7.65 -8.94 -0.09
C PRO A 7 -6.37 -8.11 -0.19
N TYR A 8 -5.22 -8.71 -0.48
CA TYR A 8 -3.95 -7.98 -0.56
C TYR A 8 -3.85 -7.10 -1.80
N ILE A 9 -4.42 -7.56 -2.93
CA ILE A 9 -4.50 -6.76 -4.16
C ILE A 9 -5.42 -5.56 -3.94
N ILE A 10 -6.58 -5.77 -3.33
CA ILE A 10 -7.54 -4.69 -3.04
C ILE A 10 -6.89 -3.65 -2.13
N PHE A 11 -6.22 -4.09 -1.06
CA PHE A 11 -5.50 -3.20 -0.16
C PHE A 11 -4.42 -2.38 -0.88
N PHE A 12 -3.63 -3.02 -1.74
CA PHE A 12 -2.60 -2.34 -2.53
C PHE A 12 -3.19 -1.20 -3.37
N PHE A 13 -4.25 -1.45 -4.13
CA PHE A 13 -4.88 -0.41 -4.95
C PHE A 13 -5.48 0.71 -4.10
N VAL A 14 -6.12 0.38 -2.98
CA VAL A 14 -6.67 1.39 -2.06
C VAL A 14 -5.55 2.32 -1.56
N VAL A 15 -4.43 1.77 -1.09
CA VAL A 15 -3.30 2.60 -0.61
C VAL A 15 -2.68 3.40 -1.77
N LEU A 16 -2.56 2.79 -2.95
CA LEU A 16 -1.96 3.43 -4.13
C LEU A 16 -2.73 4.66 -4.60
N PHE A 17 -4.05 4.69 -4.46
CA PHE A 17 -4.86 5.87 -4.83
C PHE A 17 -4.99 6.85 -3.66
N ILE A 18 -5.23 6.38 -2.45
CA ILE A 18 -5.47 7.25 -1.29
C ILE A 18 -4.20 8.02 -0.89
N SER A 19 -3.04 7.36 -0.89
CA SER A 19 -1.76 8.00 -0.53
C SER A 19 -1.43 9.24 -1.38
N PRO A 20 -1.47 9.18 -2.72
CA PRO A 20 -1.19 10.35 -3.54
C PRO A 20 -2.30 11.40 -3.51
N ILE A 21 -3.57 11.01 -3.33
CA ILE A 21 -4.66 11.99 -3.12
C ILE A 21 -4.41 12.82 -1.85
N ILE A 22 -3.96 12.17 -0.77
CA ILE A 22 -3.57 12.83 0.47
C ILE A 22 -2.35 13.74 0.24
N GLY A 23 -1.30 13.26 -0.44
CA GLY A 23 -0.10 14.05 -0.74
C GLY A 23 -0.40 15.30 -1.58
N MET A 24 -1.20 15.16 -2.64
CA MET A 24 -1.59 16.29 -3.49
C MET A 24 -2.54 17.26 -2.76
N GLY A 25 -3.52 16.73 -2.03
CA GLY A 25 -4.55 17.55 -1.39
C GLY A 25 -4.06 18.31 -0.15
N LEU A 26 -3.31 17.64 0.73
CA LEU A 26 -2.87 18.21 2.00
C LEU A 26 -1.49 18.86 1.93
N MET A 27 -0.54 18.26 1.19
CA MET A 27 0.84 18.77 1.11
C MET A 27 1.07 19.66 -0.11
N LYS A 28 0.07 19.82 -1.00
CA LYS A 28 0.19 20.54 -2.28
C LYS A 28 1.41 20.07 -3.09
N GLU A 29 1.77 18.79 -2.99
CA GLU A 29 2.91 18.24 -3.75
C GLU A 29 2.57 18.17 -5.25
N GLU A 30 3.54 18.55 -6.07
CA GLU A 30 3.43 18.43 -7.52
C GLU A 30 3.49 16.95 -7.97
N PHE A 31 2.70 16.61 -8.98
CA PHE A 31 2.65 15.27 -9.54
C PHE A 31 3.90 14.98 -10.39
N THR A 32 4.99 14.69 -9.70
CA THR A 32 6.31 14.40 -10.28
C THR A 32 6.56 12.89 -10.34
N ALA A 33 7.51 12.46 -11.19
CA ALA A 33 7.92 11.05 -11.24
C ALA A 33 8.41 10.52 -9.88
N THR A 34 9.09 11.37 -9.11
CA THR A 34 9.53 11.10 -7.73
C THR A 34 8.36 10.95 -6.75
N PHE A 35 7.28 11.70 -6.92
CA PHE A 35 6.07 11.55 -6.12
C PHE A 35 5.36 10.22 -6.42
N ALA A 36 5.21 9.88 -7.71
CA ALA A 36 4.64 8.60 -8.13
C ALA A 36 5.46 7.40 -7.60
N ALA A 37 6.80 7.50 -7.62
CA ALA A 37 7.68 6.47 -7.06
C ALA A 37 7.49 6.30 -5.54
N ARG A 38 7.36 7.40 -4.79
CA ARG A 38 7.09 7.37 -3.33
C ARG A 38 5.72 6.76 -3.02
N ALA A 39 4.69 7.10 -3.80
CA ALA A 39 3.35 6.54 -3.64
C ALA A 39 3.34 5.02 -3.91
N LEU A 40 3.99 4.57 -4.99
CA LEU A 40 4.16 3.15 -5.30
C LEU A 40 4.91 2.41 -4.20
N PHE A 41 6.03 2.96 -3.74
CA PHE A 41 6.82 2.36 -2.65
C PHE A 41 6.00 2.23 -1.35
N THR A 42 5.26 3.27 -0.99
CA THR A 42 4.39 3.29 0.20
C THR A 42 3.30 2.22 0.10
N ALA A 43 2.64 2.09 -1.07
CA ALA A 43 1.63 1.09 -1.31
C ALA A 43 2.18 -0.35 -1.24
N THR A 44 3.36 -0.59 -1.84
CA THR A 44 4.02 -1.89 -1.78
C THR A 44 4.44 -2.25 -0.35
N LEU A 45 5.09 -1.33 0.37
CA LEU A 45 5.53 -1.55 1.75
C LEU A 45 4.33 -1.82 2.68
N ALA A 46 3.27 -1.02 2.58
CA ALA A 46 2.06 -1.20 3.37
C ALA A 46 1.43 -2.59 3.12
N THR A 47 1.39 -3.04 1.86
CA THR A 47 0.84 -4.35 1.49
C THR A 47 1.69 -5.50 2.02
N VAL A 48 3.03 -5.38 1.96
CA VAL A 48 3.95 -6.37 2.53
C VAL A 48 3.80 -6.43 4.05
N LEU A 49 3.74 -5.29 4.73
CA LEU A 49 3.53 -5.23 6.17
C LEU A 49 2.19 -5.87 6.55
N PHE A 50 1.12 -5.53 5.84
CA PHE A 50 -0.20 -6.12 6.07
C PHE A 50 -0.17 -7.64 5.90
N PHE A 51 0.48 -8.17 4.85
CA PHE A 51 0.70 -9.61 4.69
C PHE A 51 1.49 -10.22 5.86
N MET A 52 2.57 -9.58 6.30
CA MET A 52 3.38 -10.06 7.42
C MET A 52 2.58 -10.09 8.74
N PHE A 53 1.80 -9.06 9.02
CA PHE A 53 0.92 -9.00 10.19
C PHE A 53 -0.18 -10.06 10.14
N SER A 54 -0.87 -10.21 9.00
CA SER A 54 -1.89 -11.24 8.80
C SER A 54 -1.31 -12.65 8.94
N ARG A 55 -0.08 -12.88 8.46
CA ARG A 55 0.63 -14.15 8.64
C ARG A 55 0.96 -14.40 10.12
N ARG A 56 1.48 -13.39 10.84
CA ARG A 56 1.82 -13.49 12.27
C ARG A 56 0.59 -13.77 13.15
N MET A 57 -0.56 -13.18 12.83
CA MET A 57 -1.81 -13.43 13.56
C MET A 57 -2.40 -14.82 13.26
N ASN A 58 -2.34 -15.30 12.02
CA ASN A 58 -2.83 -16.65 11.69
C ASN A 58 -1.98 -17.77 12.31
N THR A 59 -0.70 -17.53 12.63
CA THR A 59 0.14 -18.51 13.35
C THR A 59 -0.22 -18.64 14.84
N LYS A 60 -1.08 -17.77 15.40
CA LYS A 60 -1.56 -17.86 16.79
C LYS A 60 -2.90 -18.59 16.95
N LYS A 61 -3.45 -19.15 15.87
CA LYS A 61 -4.69 -19.94 15.87
C LYS A 61 -4.36 -21.42 15.77
#